data_AF-A0A2T2SEF8-F1
#
_entry.id   AF-A0A2T2SEF8-F1
#
_cell.length_a   1.000
_cell.length_b   1.000
_cell.length_c   1.000
_cell.angle_alpha   90.00
_cell.angle_beta   90.00
_cell.angle_gamma   90.00
#
_symmetry.space_group_name_H-M   'P 1'
#
loop_
_entity.id
_entity.type
_entity.pdbx_description
1 polymer ?
#
loop_
_entity_poly.entity_id
_entity_poly.type
_entity_poly.pdbx_seq_one_letter_code
_entity_poly.pdbx_strand_id
1 'polypeptide(L)'
;MADDHVSHLPRPFYDQWSARLRPAAHALWNWHSALAEPEPVGINGTGEAIDQFFEEERERAEAGDPMRLLPEDVWKGAYKACEEHGLDRTLLAAQVTAARVLCGETQFETADTLKDFVGLWAVPHGRLLAGLAGLDMSVHLRYADELARGFFHLGRLLALPRDVAHGTLFIPLD
;
A
#
# COMPACT_ATOMS: atom_id res chain seq x y z
N MET A 1 0.67 17.55 -28.60
CA MET A 1 0.00 16.35 -28.08
C MET A 1 1.06 15.60 -27.31
N ALA A 2 1.08 15.77 -25.99
CA ALA A 2 2.00 15.03 -25.14
C ALA A 2 1.55 13.57 -25.20
N ASP A 3 2.49 12.69 -25.54
CA ASP A 3 2.26 11.26 -25.62
C ASP A 3 1.88 10.78 -24.23
N ASP A 4 0.62 10.41 -24.07
CA ASP A 4 -0.01 9.93 -22.84
C ASP A 4 0.41 8.46 -22.63
N HIS A 5 1.73 8.22 -22.68
CA HIS A 5 2.32 7.01 -22.15
C HIS A 5 2.09 7.07 -20.64
N VAL A 6 0.89 6.68 -20.23
CA VAL A 6 0.61 6.14 -18.91
C VAL A 6 1.67 5.07 -18.72
N SER A 7 2.79 5.43 -18.10
CA SER A 7 3.79 4.46 -17.73
C SER A 7 3.08 3.61 -16.69
N HIS A 8 2.54 2.47 -17.12
CA HIS A 8 2.15 1.42 -16.22
C HIS A 8 3.45 1.01 -15.55
N LEU A 9 3.73 1.65 -14.40
CA LEU A 9 4.89 1.31 -13.59
C LEU A 9 4.86 -0.20 -13.40
N PRO A 10 5.99 -0.89 -13.59
CA PRO A 10 6.02 -2.33 -13.42
C PRO A 10 5.56 -2.65 -12.00
N ARG A 11 4.57 -3.53 -11.87
CA ARG A 11 4.18 -4.13 -10.58
C ARG A 11 5.15 -5.28 -10.32
N PRO A 12 6.16 -5.12 -9.44
CA PRO A 12 7.18 -6.13 -9.27
C PRO A 12 6.55 -7.43 -8.78
N PHE A 13 6.92 -8.54 -9.41
CA PHE A 13 6.39 -9.85 -9.06
C PHE A 13 4.86 -9.92 -9.15
N TYR A 14 4.21 -9.26 -10.11
CA TYR A 14 2.76 -9.41 -10.28
C TYR A 14 2.39 -10.75 -10.94
N ASP A 15 3.06 -11.11 -12.05
CA ASP A 15 2.72 -12.31 -12.84
C ASP A 15 3.73 -13.45 -12.73
N GLN A 16 4.85 -13.23 -12.05
CA GLN A 16 5.95 -14.19 -11.92
C GLN A 16 5.65 -15.33 -10.91
N TRP A 17 4.46 -15.35 -10.33
CA TRP A 17 4.04 -16.38 -9.38
C TRP A 17 3.58 -17.67 -10.08
N SER A 18 3.85 -18.79 -9.40
CA SER A 18 3.25 -20.09 -9.74
C SER A 18 1.72 -19.97 -9.78
N ALA A 19 1.07 -20.80 -10.61
CA ALA A 19 -0.40 -20.80 -10.72
C ALA A 19 -1.10 -20.98 -9.37
N ARG A 20 -0.47 -21.66 -8.41
CA ARG A 20 -0.98 -21.86 -7.05
C ARG A 20 -0.99 -20.58 -6.21
N LEU A 21 0.06 -19.76 -6.28
CA LEU A 21 0.24 -18.58 -5.43
C LEU A 21 -0.24 -17.29 -6.08
N ARG A 22 -0.39 -17.28 -7.41
CA ARG A 22 -0.77 -16.10 -8.19
C ARG A 22 -2.07 -15.43 -7.71
N PRO A 23 -3.16 -16.16 -7.41
CA PRO A 23 -4.39 -15.51 -6.94
C PRO A 23 -4.19 -14.73 -5.64
N ALA A 24 -3.41 -15.28 -4.69
CA ALA A 24 -3.10 -14.60 -3.44
C ALA A 24 -2.21 -13.36 -3.67
N ALA A 25 -1.18 -13.47 -4.51
CA ALA A 25 -0.34 -12.33 -4.86
C ALA A 25 -1.13 -11.20 -5.54
N HIS A 26 -2.04 -11.56 -6.47
CA HIS A 26 -2.93 -10.60 -7.12
C HIS A 26 -3.86 -9.93 -6.12
N ALA A 27 -4.43 -10.68 -5.16
CA ALA A 27 -5.28 -10.11 -4.12
C ALA A 27 -4.53 -9.09 -3.24
N LEU A 28 -3.28 -9.39 -2.86
CA LEU A 28 -2.42 -8.47 -2.10
C LEU A 28 -2.06 -7.21 -2.90
N TRP A 29 -1.83 -7.34 -4.22
CA TRP A 29 -1.60 -6.21 -5.10
C TRP A 29 -2.85 -5.36 -5.33
N ASN A 30 -4.01 -5.99 -5.46
CA ASN A 30 -5.28 -5.29 -5.60
C ASN A 30 -5.59 -4.46 -4.35
N TRP A 31 -5.36 -5.03 -3.16
CA TRP A 31 -5.41 -4.30 -1.90
C TRP A 31 -4.50 -3.07 -1.90
N HIS A 32 -3.20 -3.26 -2.18
CA HIS A 32 -2.22 -2.18 -2.15
C HIS A 32 -2.54 -1.07 -3.17
N SER A 33 -2.98 -1.47 -4.36
CA SER A 33 -3.33 -0.53 -5.44
C SER A 33 -4.60 0.24 -5.12
N ALA A 34 -5.63 -0.40 -4.55
CA ALA A 34 -6.89 0.25 -4.22
C ALA A 34 -6.75 1.26 -3.08
N LEU A 35 -5.78 1.08 -2.18
CA LEU A 35 -5.45 2.06 -1.13
C LEU A 35 -4.67 3.28 -1.64
N ALA A 36 -4.12 3.24 -2.86
CA ALA A 36 -3.23 4.29 -3.36
C ALA A 36 -3.98 5.59 -3.74
N GLU A 37 -5.28 5.48 -3.98
CA GLU A 37 -6.20 6.59 -4.29
C GLU A 37 -7.45 6.44 -3.40
N PRO A 38 -7.33 6.68 -2.09
CA PRO A 38 -8.39 6.34 -1.16
C PRO A 38 -9.53 7.35 -1.22
N GLU A 39 -10.77 6.85 -1.28
CA GLU A 39 -11.99 7.65 -1.30
C GLU A 39 -12.86 7.35 -0.06
N PRO A 40 -12.70 8.08 1.06
CA PRO A 40 -13.49 7.85 2.26
C PRO A 40 -14.98 8.17 2.01
N VAL A 41 -15.83 7.13 2.04
CA VAL A 41 -17.25 7.23 1.72
C VAL A 41 -18.04 7.93 2.83
N GLY A 42 -18.91 8.86 2.44
CA GLY A 42 -19.88 9.47 3.36
C GLY A 42 -19.29 10.51 4.31
N ILE A 43 -18.03 10.90 4.12
CA ILE A 43 -17.37 11.93 4.93
C ILE A 43 -17.49 13.28 4.24
N ASN A 44 -18.37 14.12 4.80
CA ASN A 44 -18.45 15.53 4.44
C ASN A 44 -17.68 16.34 5.48
N GLY A 45 -16.35 16.45 5.36
CA GLY A 45 -15.64 17.49 6.10
C GLY A 45 -14.26 17.16 6.66
N THR A 46 -13.92 18.04 7.61
CA THR A 46 -12.66 18.28 8.36
C THR A 46 -11.66 17.12 8.46
N GLY A 47 -10.38 17.47 8.51
CA GLY A 47 -9.28 16.50 8.66
C GLY A 47 -9.47 15.48 9.79
N GLU A 48 -10.02 15.89 10.94
CA GLU A 48 -10.29 15.00 12.08
C GLU A 48 -11.28 13.86 11.75
N ALA A 49 -12.30 14.13 10.92
CA ALA A 49 -13.28 13.12 10.51
C ALA A 49 -12.64 12.11 9.56
N ILE A 50 -11.73 12.57 8.70
CA ILE A 50 -10.93 11.70 7.82
C ILE A 50 -9.98 10.85 8.67
N ASP A 51 -9.28 11.44 9.64
CA ASP A 51 -8.39 10.71 10.55
C ASP A 51 -9.13 9.60 11.29
N GLN A 52 -10.29 9.91 11.89
CA GLN A 52 -11.12 8.94 12.60
C GLN A 52 -11.57 7.80 11.68
N PHE A 53 -11.94 8.10 10.43
CA PHE A 53 -12.34 7.07 9.48
C PHE A 53 -11.22 6.08 9.17
N PHE A 54 -10.02 6.57 8.89
CA PHE A 54 -8.89 5.68 8.61
C PHE A 54 -8.47 4.87 9.82
N GLU A 55 -8.61 5.41 11.04
CA GLU A 55 -8.38 4.65 12.27
C GLU A 55 -9.40 3.51 12.43
N GLU A 56 -10.69 3.78 12.21
CA GLU A 56 -11.72 2.73 12.21
C GLU A 56 -11.48 1.67 11.13
N GLU A 57 -11.04 2.07 9.93
CA GLU A 57 -10.72 1.13 8.84
C GLU A 57 -9.45 0.32 9.13
N ARG A 58 -8.47 0.89 9.84
CA ARG A 58 -7.28 0.19 10.33
C ARG A 58 -7.69 -0.90 11.32
N GLU A 59 -8.53 -0.58 12.29
CA GLU A 59 -9.06 -1.54 13.28
C GLU A 59 -9.85 -2.66 12.60
N ARG A 60 -10.70 -2.35 11.62
CA ARG A 60 -11.43 -3.35 10.82
C ARG A 60 -10.47 -4.28 10.10
N ALA A 61 -9.43 -3.73 9.46
CA ALA A 61 -8.42 -4.52 8.77
C ALA A 61 -7.67 -5.47 9.71
N GLU A 62 -7.35 -5.03 10.92
CA GLU A 62 -6.70 -5.85 11.93
C GLU A 62 -7.63 -6.97 12.44
N ALA A 63 -8.90 -6.65 12.74
CA ALA A 63 -9.89 -7.62 13.20
C ALA A 63 -10.33 -8.61 12.11
N GLY A 64 -10.19 -8.25 10.83
CA GLY A 64 -10.77 -8.98 9.70
C GLY A 64 -12.26 -8.68 9.48
N ASP A 65 -12.71 -7.54 9.95
CA ASP A 65 -14.09 -7.09 9.78
C ASP A 65 -14.31 -6.47 8.39
N PRO A 66 -15.55 -6.47 7.88
CA PRO A 66 -15.86 -5.81 6.62
C PRO A 66 -15.41 -4.33 6.59
N MET A 67 -14.73 -3.97 5.50
CA MET A 67 -14.25 -2.60 5.27
C MET A 67 -15.29 -1.75 4.54
N ARG A 68 -15.23 -0.44 4.76
CA ARG A 68 -15.96 0.58 4.01
C ARG A 68 -15.10 1.27 2.96
N LEU A 69 -13.79 1.36 3.20
CA LEU A 69 -12.85 2.07 2.33
C LEU A 69 -12.59 1.34 1.01
N LEU A 70 -12.64 0.01 1.01
CA LEU A 70 -12.30 -0.81 -0.15
C LEU A 70 -13.52 -1.58 -0.67
N PRO A 71 -13.60 -1.85 -1.98
CA PRO A 71 -14.61 -2.74 -2.55
C PRO A 71 -14.58 -4.14 -1.91
N GLU A 72 -15.75 -4.78 -1.89
CA GLU A 72 -15.95 -6.06 -1.20
C GLU A 72 -15.01 -7.16 -1.68
N ASP A 73 -14.82 -7.27 -2.99
CA ASP A 73 -13.94 -8.26 -3.62
C ASP A 73 -12.46 -8.02 -3.29
N VAL A 74 -12.04 -6.77 -3.12
CA VAL A 74 -10.67 -6.39 -2.79
C VAL A 74 -10.32 -6.80 -1.36
N TRP A 75 -11.10 -6.36 -0.37
CA TRP A 75 -10.78 -6.68 1.03
C TRP A 75 -10.98 -8.16 1.34
N LYS A 76 -12.03 -8.81 0.78
CA LYS A 76 -12.23 -10.26 0.95
C LYS A 76 -11.08 -11.05 0.35
N GLY A 77 -10.61 -10.66 -0.84
CA GLY A 77 -9.48 -11.30 -1.49
C GLY A 77 -8.21 -11.25 -0.63
N ALA A 78 -7.88 -10.08 -0.09
CA ALA A 78 -6.69 -9.90 0.73
C ALA A 78 -6.77 -10.64 2.07
N TYR A 79 -7.93 -10.63 2.74
CA TYR A 79 -8.11 -11.35 4.00
C TYR A 79 -8.01 -12.85 3.79
N LYS A 80 -8.65 -13.36 2.73
CA LYS A 80 -8.55 -14.77 2.33
C LYS A 80 -7.10 -15.16 2.05
N ALA A 81 -6.35 -14.33 1.32
CA ALA A 81 -4.93 -14.59 1.07
C ALA A 81 -4.13 -14.67 2.38
N CYS A 82 -4.40 -13.78 3.35
CA CYS A 82 -3.75 -13.84 4.66
C CYS A 82 -4.13 -15.10 5.45
N GLU A 83 -5.41 -15.47 5.46
CA GLU A 83 -5.89 -16.67 6.17
C GLU A 83 -5.33 -17.96 5.56
N GLU A 84 -5.45 -18.15 4.25
CA GLU A 84 -5.03 -19.38 3.55
C GLU A 84 -3.52 -19.61 3.62
N HIS A 85 -2.73 -18.53 3.71
CA HIS A 85 -1.28 -18.59 3.70
C HIS A 85 -0.63 -18.23 5.04
N GLY A 86 -1.41 -18.03 6.10
CA GLY A 86 -0.91 -17.69 7.43
C GLY A 86 -0.12 -16.38 7.48
N LEU A 87 -0.49 -15.40 6.66
CA LEU A 87 0.17 -14.09 6.62
C LEU A 87 -0.35 -13.19 7.73
N ASP A 88 0.53 -12.34 8.27
CA ASP A 88 0.19 -11.39 9.31
C ASP A 88 -0.71 -10.26 8.77
N ARG A 89 -1.97 -10.26 9.21
CA ARG A 89 -2.98 -9.30 8.79
C ARG A 89 -2.71 -7.88 9.30
N THR A 90 -1.91 -7.72 10.36
CA THR A 90 -1.53 -6.37 10.84
C THR A 90 -0.75 -5.59 9.77
N LEU A 91 -0.12 -6.28 8.82
CA LEU A 91 0.54 -5.68 7.66
C LEU A 91 -0.44 -5.06 6.65
N LEU A 92 -1.69 -5.56 6.59
CA LEU A 92 -2.76 -4.91 5.83
C LEU A 92 -3.20 -3.62 6.54
N ALA A 93 -3.42 -3.69 7.86
CA ALA A 93 -3.80 -2.53 8.68
C ALA A 93 -2.74 -1.41 8.66
N ALA A 94 -1.45 -1.75 8.65
CA ALA A 94 -0.36 -0.78 8.51
C ALA A 94 -0.47 0.02 7.20
N GLN A 95 -0.83 -0.64 6.10
CA GLN A 95 -1.05 0.04 4.81
C GLN A 95 -2.26 0.99 4.87
N VAL A 96 -3.32 0.65 5.60
CA VAL A 96 -4.47 1.56 5.81
C VAL A 96 -4.02 2.81 6.57
N THR A 97 -3.17 2.64 7.59
CA THR A 97 -2.60 3.77 8.34
C THR A 97 -1.85 4.73 7.41
N ALA A 98 -1.02 4.20 6.52
CA ALA A 98 -0.31 5.01 5.53
C ALA A 98 -1.23 5.60 4.45
N ALA A 99 -2.28 4.89 4.02
CA ALA A 99 -3.23 5.35 3.02
C ALA A 99 -3.87 6.70 3.39
N ARG A 100 -4.02 6.99 4.70
CA ARG A 100 -4.51 8.29 5.18
C ARG A 100 -3.72 9.47 4.61
N VAL A 101 -2.39 9.33 4.49
CA VAL A 101 -1.50 10.38 3.97
C VAL A 101 -1.79 10.67 2.50
N LEU A 102 -2.28 9.67 1.75
CA LEU A 102 -2.61 9.78 0.32
C LEU A 102 -3.99 10.42 0.07
N CYS A 103 -4.77 10.68 1.12
CA CYS A 103 -6.05 11.35 1.03
C CYS A 103 -5.84 12.89 0.98
N GLY A 104 -5.65 13.42 -0.23
CA GLY A 104 -5.44 14.86 -0.48
C GLY A 104 -4.04 15.18 -1.01
N GLU A 105 -3.60 16.42 -0.85
CA GLU A 105 -2.23 16.82 -1.18
C GLU A 105 -1.24 16.07 -0.27
N THR A 106 -0.18 15.53 -0.85
CA THR A 106 0.82 14.72 -0.15
C THR A 106 2.19 15.37 -0.26
N GLN A 107 2.75 15.79 0.87
CA GLN A 107 4.11 16.32 0.97
C GLN A 107 4.75 15.85 2.27
N PHE A 108 6.07 15.73 2.29
CA PHE A 108 6.84 15.31 3.47
C PHE A 108 7.86 16.38 3.81
N GLU A 109 7.71 16.98 4.99
CA GLU A 109 8.63 18.03 5.47
C GLU A 109 10.06 17.51 5.65
N THR A 110 10.21 16.25 6.07
CA THR A 110 11.53 15.68 6.40
C THR A 110 11.72 14.28 5.82
N ALA A 111 12.97 13.89 5.61
CA ALA A 111 13.33 12.53 5.23
C ALA A 111 12.79 11.46 6.21
N ASP A 112 12.73 11.77 7.51
CA ASP A 112 12.20 10.87 8.53
C ASP A 112 10.69 10.65 8.36
N THR A 113 9.91 11.71 8.12
CA THR A 113 8.47 11.58 7.87
C THR A 113 8.16 10.75 6.61
N LEU A 114 8.94 10.92 5.55
CA LEU A 114 8.82 10.08 4.36
C LEU A 114 9.19 8.62 4.68
N LYS A 115 10.26 8.39 5.42
CA LYS A 115 10.71 7.05 5.82
C LYS A 115 9.65 6.32 6.66
N ASP A 116 9.00 7.02 7.59
CA ASP A 116 7.93 6.45 8.42
C ASP A 116 6.72 6.05 7.56
N PHE A 117 6.30 6.93 6.64
CA PHE A 117 5.26 6.59 5.66
C PHE A 117 5.63 5.35 4.83
N VAL A 118 6.84 5.29 4.27
CA VAL A 118 7.28 4.13 3.47
C VAL A 118 7.33 2.86 4.34
N GLY A 119 7.68 2.99 5.62
CA GLY A 119 7.69 1.91 6.60
C GLY A 119 6.31 1.33 6.90
N LEU A 120 5.25 2.12 6.74
CA LEU A 120 3.85 1.68 6.88
C LEU A 120 3.19 1.33 5.53
N TRP A 121 3.73 1.83 4.42
CA TRP A 121 3.17 1.66 3.09
C TRP A 121 3.81 0.48 2.32
N ALA A 122 5.06 0.65 1.90
CA ALA A 122 5.73 -0.29 1.00
C ALA A 122 6.24 -1.52 1.74
N VAL A 123 6.78 -1.34 2.94
CA VAL A 123 7.40 -2.41 3.73
C VAL A 123 6.38 -3.51 4.09
N PRO A 124 5.17 -3.20 4.61
CA PRO A 124 4.21 -4.24 4.95
C PRO A 124 3.74 -5.03 3.72
N HIS A 125 3.58 -4.36 2.57
CA HIS A 125 3.29 -5.03 1.31
C HIS A 125 4.41 -5.99 0.89
N GLY A 126 5.67 -5.54 0.96
CA GLY A 126 6.83 -6.39 0.69
C GLY A 126 6.91 -7.62 1.59
N ARG A 127 6.60 -7.45 2.89
CA ARG A 127 6.56 -8.55 3.85
C ARG A 127 5.43 -9.54 3.58
N LEU A 128 4.26 -9.08 3.15
CA LEU A 128 3.15 -9.96 2.75
C LEU A 128 3.55 -10.84 1.55
N LEU A 129 4.20 -10.26 0.54
CA LEU A 129 4.72 -11.01 -0.60
C LEU A 129 5.85 -11.96 -0.19
N ALA A 130 6.76 -11.54 0.69
CA ALA A 130 7.82 -12.41 1.21
C ALA A 130 7.24 -13.61 1.99
N GLY A 131 6.27 -13.36 2.86
CA GLY A 131 5.54 -14.41 3.59
C GLY A 131 4.82 -15.38 2.64
N LEU A 132 4.20 -14.86 1.57
CA LEU A 132 3.57 -15.70 0.55
C LEU A 132 4.60 -16.60 -0.19
N ALA A 133 5.84 -16.12 -0.35
CA ALA A 133 6.95 -16.90 -0.87
C ALA A 133 7.58 -17.87 0.15
N GLY A 134 7.08 -17.91 1.39
CA GLY A 134 7.63 -18.73 2.47
C GLY A 134 8.93 -18.18 3.07
N LEU A 135 9.17 -16.88 2.96
CA LEU A 135 10.35 -16.20 3.52
C LEU A 135 9.96 -15.51 4.85
N ASP A 136 10.09 -16.22 5.96
CA ASP A 136 9.68 -15.77 7.30
C ASP A 136 10.85 -15.47 8.24
N MET A 137 12.07 -15.90 7.90
CA MET A 137 13.26 -15.61 8.69
C MET A 137 13.57 -14.11 8.72
N SER A 138 13.93 -13.59 9.90
CA SER A 138 14.17 -12.15 10.12
C SER A 138 15.20 -11.53 9.17
N VAL A 139 16.23 -12.28 8.76
CA VAL A 139 17.22 -11.81 7.77
C VAL A 139 16.61 -11.66 6.37
N HIS A 140 15.72 -12.56 5.96
CA HIS A 140 15.02 -12.46 4.68
C HIS A 140 14.03 -11.30 4.68
N LEU A 141 13.31 -11.11 5.79
CA LEU A 141 12.39 -9.98 5.95
C LEU A 141 13.13 -8.65 5.87
N ARG A 142 14.33 -8.52 6.45
CA ARG A 142 15.15 -7.30 6.27
C ARG A 142 15.47 -7.01 4.80
N TYR A 143 15.82 -8.02 4.01
CA TYR A 143 16.06 -7.82 2.58
C TYR A 143 14.78 -7.48 1.81
N ALA A 144 13.66 -8.12 2.16
CA ALA A 144 12.36 -7.79 1.59
C ALA A 144 11.96 -6.34 1.88
N ASP A 145 12.21 -5.86 3.11
CA ASP A 145 11.95 -4.48 3.50
C ASP A 145 12.76 -3.49 2.64
N GLU A 146 14.09 -3.71 2.52
CA GLU A 146 14.93 -2.82 1.69
C GLU A 146 14.55 -2.85 0.22
N LEU A 147 14.21 -4.03 -0.31
CA LEU A 147 13.74 -4.17 -1.69
C LEU A 147 12.43 -3.42 -1.92
N ALA A 148 11.48 -3.52 -0.99
CA ALA A 148 10.20 -2.81 -1.05
C ALA A 148 10.40 -1.29 -1.03
N ARG A 149 11.29 -0.77 -0.17
CA ARG A 149 11.66 0.66 -0.15
C ARG A 149 12.26 1.10 -1.48
N GLY A 150 13.20 0.31 -2.01
CA GLY A 150 13.84 0.59 -3.30
C GLY A 150 12.83 0.68 -4.45
N PHE A 151 11.90 -0.28 -4.55
CA PHE A 151 10.84 -0.26 -5.55
C PHE A 151 9.90 0.93 -5.39
N PHE A 152 9.54 1.28 -4.16
CA PHE A 152 8.73 2.46 -3.88
C PHE A 152 9.38 3.73 -4.42
N HIS A 153 10.63 4.02 -4.00
CA HIS A 153 11.32 5.24 -4.42
C HIS A 153 11.56 5.28 -5.93
N LEU A 154 11.96 4.16 -6.54
CA LEU A 154 12.11 4.08 -7.99
C LEU A 154 10.78 4.36 -8.71
N GLY A 155 9.68 3.78 -8.23
CA GLY A 155 8.34 4.02 -8.77
C GLY A 155 7.93 5.49 -8.67
N ARG A 156 8.21 6.16 -7.54
CA ARG A 156 7.93 7.59 -7.34
C ARG A 156 8.78 8.49 -8.25
N LEU A 157 10.05 8.16 -8.45
CA LEU A 157 10.91 8.90 -9.39
C LEU A 157 10.40 8.81 -10.83
N LEU A 158 9.96 7.62 -11.25
CA LEU A 158 9.40 7.41 -12.58
C LEU A 158 8.04 8.12 -12.76
N ALA A 159 7.26 8.25 -11.69
CA ALA A 159 5.96 8.94 -11.70
C ALA A 159 6.05 10.45 -11.43
N LEU A 160 7.22 10.99 -11.11
CA LEU A 160 7.39 12.34 -10.56
C LEU A 160 6.65 13.45 -11.36
N PRO A 161 6.72 13.51 -12.71
CA PRO A 161 5.99 14.53 -13.45
C PRO A 161 4.47 14.48 -13.22
N ARG A 162 3.91 13.27 -13.14
CA ARG A 162 2.48 13.07 -12.87
C ARG A 162 2.15 13.38 -11.41
N ASP A 163 2.97 12.91 -10.47
CA ASP A 163 2.74 13.10 -9.04
C ASP A 163 2.72 14.61 -8.71
N VAL A 164 3.66 15.40 -9.26
CA VAL A 164 3.69 16.87 -9.10
C VAL A 164 2.44 17.53 -9.69
N ALA A 165 1.96 17.07 -10.86
CA ALA A 165 0.75 17.61 -11.48
C ALA A 165 -0.52 17.38 -10.64
N HIS A 166 -0.50 16.40 -9.73
CA HIS A 166 -1.59 16.06 -8.81
C HIS A 166 -1.32 16.52 -7.37
N GLY A 167 -0.38 17.45 -7.15
CA GLY A 167 -0.11 17.99 -5.81
C GLY A 167 0.54 16.99 -4.85
N THR A 168 1.25 16.00 -5.39
CA THR A 168 1.87 14.91 -4.63
C THR A 168 3.37 14.90 -4.82
N LEU A 169 4.14 14.92 -3.73
CA LEU A 169 5.59 14.93 -3.75
C LEU A 169 6.17 13.96 -2.70
N PHE A 170 6.73 12.85 -3.18
CA PHE A 170 7.44 11.86 -2.35
C PHE A 170 8.96 12.13 -2.34
N ILE A 171 9.33 13.40 -2.23
CA ILE A 171 10.69 13.89 -2.06
C ILE A 171 10.64 14.83 -0.84
N PRO A 172 11.51 14.65 0.17
CA PRO A 172 11.56 15.55 1.33
C PRO A 172 11.84 17.00 0.93
N LEU A 173 11.32 17.95 1.70
CA LEU A 173 11.49 19.39 1.44
C LEU A 173 12.76 19.99 2.07
N ASP A 174 13.41 19.28 3.00
CA ASP A 174 14.60 19.69 3.75
C ASP A 174 15.95 19.41 3.06
#